data_AF-A0A150RBS9-F1
#
_entry.id   AF-A0A150RBS9-F1
#
_cell.length_a   1.000
_cell.length_b   1.000
_cell.length_c   1.000
_cell.angle_alpha   90.00
_cell.angle_beta   90.00
_cell.angle_gamma   90.00
#
_symmetry.space_group_name_H-M   'P 1'
#
loop_
_entity.id
_entity.type
_entity.pdbx_description
1 polymer ?
#
loop_
_entity_poly.entity_id
_entity_poly.type
_entity_poly.pdbx_seq_one_letter_code
_entity_poly.pdbx_strand_id
1 'polypeptide(L)'
;MANTDDSAPLGGQQHYQLSLGTPAARKLATTTKSPPQMQGITSRWLLKLLPWVQVSGGVFRVNRRLSFAVGDGRVSFTNTGAAVQVIPQELCELPILRGFDDDELLVALASRFAQREFKAGDVIVEAGQPSDAIFLIAHGKVERIGKGKFGDQTVLDVLADGDHFGDKTVIESQDSWDFTARAVTPCTVLTLPQRAFSDILEQSDRLRGHIERFKERASKPKDKDGEACIELSAGHKGEPDLPGTFVDYELAPREYELSVAQTVLRIHSRVADLFNNPMNQTEEQLRLTIEALRERQEHEMINNREIGLLHNADLKQRIHTRSGPPTPDDLDELLALVWKDPSFFLAHPRTIAAFGQECNRRGVYPQSTEVNGNKVPAWRGVPIFPCSKIPVSDTRTSSILLMRAGAEKQGVVGLHQTGIPDEYQPSLSVRFMGINEKAIISYLVSAYYSVAVLVPDALGILENVEIGRAQG
;
A
#
# COMPACT_ATOMS: atom_id res chain seq x y z
N MET A 1 -52.59 -38.07 -63.12
CA MET A 1 -52.50 -36.98 -64.12
C MET A 1 -53.53 -35.95 -63.68
N ALA A 2 -53.21 -35.05 -62.76
CA ALA A 2 -52.34 -33.87 -62.89
C ALA A 2 -53.10 -32.64 -63.43
N ASN A 3 -53.12 -31.59 -62.58
CA ASN A 3 -53.32 -30.15 -62.83
C ASN A 3 -54.75 -29.64 -63.06
N THR A 4 -55.24 -28.53 -62.48
CA THR A 4 -54.85 -27.58 -61.40
C THR A 4 -56.08 -26.66 -61.29
N ASP A 5 -56.79 -26.63 -60.16
CA ASP A 5 -56.74 -25.59 -59.11
C ASP A 5 -56.75 -24.13 -59.61
N ASP A 6 -57.92 -23.48 -59.50
CA ASP A 6 -58.01 -22.03 -59.28
C ASP A 6 -59.30 -21.72 -58.49
N SER A 7 -59.23 -21.86 -57.16
CA SER A 7 -60.24 -21.34 -56.25
C SER A 7 -59.55 -20.43 -55.23
N ALA A 8 -59.70 -19.12 -55.45
CA ALA A 8 -59.22 -18.07 -54.57
C ALA A 8 -59.90 -18.14 -53.19
N PRO A 9 -59.18 -17.97 -52.07
CA PRO A 9 -59.80 -17.78 -50.78
C PRO A 9 -60.18 -16.31 -50.56
N LEU A 10 -61.44 -16.08 -50.21
CA LEU A 10 -61.96 -14.85 -49.62
C LEU A 10 -61.43 -14.69 -48.18
N GLY A 11 -61.04 -13.46 -47.82
CA GLY A 11 -61.33 -12.94 -46.48
C GLY A 11 -60.19 -12.77 -45.48
N GLY A 12 -59.00 -12.31 -45.89
CA GLY A 12 -58.11 -11.60 -44.96
C GLY A 12 -58.58 -10.16 -44.79
N GLN A 13 -59.13 -9.79 -43.63
CA GLN A 13 -59.41 -8.39 -43.28
C GLN A 13 -58.11 -7.58 -43.37
N GLN A 14 -57.89 -6.92 -44.52
CA GLN A 14 -56.87 -5.89 -44.64
C GLN A 14 -57.30 -4.71 -43.78
N HIS A 15 -56.74 -4.61 -42.59
CA HIS A 15 -56.76 -3.38 -41.82
C HIS A 15 -56.10 -2.29 -42.69
N TYR A 16 -56.92 -1.44 -43.32
CA TYR A 16 -56.45 -0.24 -43.99
C TYR A 16 -55.68 0.60 -42.97
N GLN A 17 -54.37 0.72 -43.15
CA GLN A 17 -53.51 1.48 -42.25
C GLN A 17 -53.82 2.98 -42.45
N LEU A 18 -54.61 3.55 -41.54
CA LEU A 18 -55.15 4.93 -41.63
C LEU A 18 -54.11 6.02 -41.27
N SER A 19 -52.88 5.65 -40.89
CA SER A 19 -51.83 6.59 -40.47
C SER A 19 -50.44 6.11 -40.88
N LEU A 20 -49.51 7.05 -41.06
CA LEU A 20 -48.10 6.75 -41.32
C LEU A 20 -47.53 5.82 -40.23
N GLY A 21 -46.98 4.68 -40.62
CA GLY A 21 -46.40 3.72 -39.67
C GLY A 21 -45.21 4.32 -38.90
N THR A 22 -45.07 3.93 -37.63
CA THR A 22 -43.95 4.39 -36.77
C THR A 22 -42.55 4.16 -37.36
N PRO A 23 -42.26 3.13 -38.19
CA PRO A 23 -40.95 3.00 -38.86
C PRO A 23 -40.70 4.05 -39.95
N ALA A 24 -41.75 4.50 -40.65
CA ALA A 24 -41.66 5.54 -41.67
C ALA A 24 -41.55 6.93 -41.03
N ALA A 25 -42.29 7.19 -39.95
CA ALA A 25 -42.13 8.39 -39.13
C ALA A 25 -40.72 8.47 -38.51
N ARG A 26 -40.14 7.34 -38.06
CA ARG A 26 -38.78 7.27 -37.52
C ARG A 26 -37.69 7.65 -38.52
N LYS A 27 -37.90 7.46 -39.83
CA LYS A 27 -36.94 7.90 -40.87
C LYS A 27 -36.81 9.43 -40.94
N LEU A 28 -37.85 10.16 -40.53
CA LEU A 28 -37.89 11.62 -40.51
C LEU A 28 -37.76 12.21 -39.09
N ALA A 29 -37.91 11.40 -38.05
CA ALA A 29 -37.80 11.83 -36.66
C ALA A 29 -36.32 11.83 -36.19
N THR A 30 -35.89 12.92 -35.57
CA THR A 30 -34.59 12.98 -34.90
C THR A 30 -34.61 12.09 -33.66
N THR A 31 -33.70 11.12 -33.60
CA THR A 31 -33.51 10.30 -32.39
C THR A 31 -32.62 11.06 -31.41
N THR A 32 -33.12 11.34 -30.21
CA THR A 32 -32.29 11.85 -29.11
C THR A 32 -31.30 10.76 -28.70
N LYS A 33 -30.01 11.03 -28.85
CA LYS A 33 -28.93 10.11 -28.48
C LYS A 33 -28.39 10.52 -27.11
N SER A 34 -28.15 9.56 -26.23
CA SER A 34 -27.34 9.80 -25.04
C SER A 34 -25.87 9.95 -25.43
N PRO A 35 -25.05 10.68 -24.63
CA PRO A 35 -23.61 10.63 -24.78
C PRO A 35 -23.11 9.17 -24.64
N PRO A 36 -21.98 8.81 -25.27
CA PRO A 36 -21.32 7.53 -25.05
C PRO A 36 -21.17 7.22 -23.56
N GLN A 37 -21.60 6.02 -23.15
CA GLN A 37 -21.53 5.52 -21.78
C GLN A 37 -20.35 4.54 -21.64
N MET A 38 -19.66 4.57 -20.50
CA MET A 38 -18.55 3.65 -20.21
C MET A 38 -18.73 3.03 -18.83
N GLN A 39 -18.78 1.70 -18.78
CA GLN A 39 -19.00 0.95 -17.53
C GLN A 39 -17.84 1.09 -16.53
N GLY A 40 -16.63 1.39 -17.00
CA GLY A 40 -15.44 1.52 -16.15
C GLY A 40 -15.39 2.78 -15.29
N ILE A 41 -16.30 3.75 -15.48
CA ILE A 41 -16.34 5.00 -14.71
C ILE A 41 -16.82 4.70 -13.29
N THR A 42 -15.98 5.01 -12.30
CA THR A 42 -16.32 4.88 -10.89
C THR A 42 -16.57 6.25 -10.25
N SER A 43 -16.98 6.27 -8.99
CA SER A 43 -17.13 7.52 -8.25
C SER A 43 -15.81 8.24 -8.00
N ARG A 44 -14.66 7.55 -8.12
CA ARG A 44 -13.30 8.05 -7.89
C ARG A 44 -13.16 8.83 -6.59
N TRP A 45 -13.59 8.22 -5.48
CA TRP A 45 -13.64 8.88 -4.19
C TRP A 45 -12.26 9.35 -3.73
N LEU A 46 -11.18 8.62 -4.03
CA LEU A 46 -9.84 9.03 -3.65
C LEU A 46 -9.46 10.39 -4.26
N LEU A 47 -9.69 10.56 -5.56
CA LEU A 47 -9.34 11.80 -6.27
C LEU A 47 -10.17 13.00 -5.80
N LYS A 48 -11.40 12.75 -5.33
CA LYS A 48 -12.32 13.78 -4.83
C LYS A 48 -12.04 14.18 -3.39
N LEU A 49 -11.57 13.25 -2.56
CA LEU A 49 -11.40 13.45 -1.12
C LEU A 49 -9.99 13.91 -0.74
N LEU A 50 -8.97 13.58 -1.53
CA LEU A 50 -7.61 14.03 -1.25
C LEU A 50 -7.44 15.53 -1.53
N PRO A 51 -6.91 16.31 -0.56
CA PRO A 51 -6.44 17.65 -0.82
C PRO A 51 -5.20 17.62 -1.72
N TRP A 52 -5.17 18.52 -2.68
CA TRP A 52 -4.17 18.58 -3.74
C TRP A 52 -3.16 19.70 -3.48
N VAL A 53 -1.86 19.39 -3.54
CA VAL A 53 -0.74 20.33 -3.37
C VAL A 53 -0.04 20.54 -4.71
N GLN A 54 0.14 21.82 -5.07
CA GLN A 54 0.81 22.23 -6.30
C GLN A 54 2.33 22.01 -6.22
N VAL A 55 2.90 21.35 -7.24
CA VAL A 55 4.33 21.04 -7.34
C VAL A 55 4.92 21.66 -8.60
N SER A 56 5.42 22.90 -8.48
CA SER A 56 5.96 23.66 -9.62
C SER A 56 7.26 23.08 -10.19
N GLY A 57 8.07 22.41 -9.36
CA GLY A 57 9.37 21.85 -9.74
C GLY A 57 9.34 20.37 -10.15
N GLY A 58 8.15 19.76 -10.27
CA GLY A 58 8.01 18.32 -10.58
C GLY A 58 8.40 17.35 -9.45
N VAL A 59 9.05 17.84 -8.40
CA VAL A 59 9.50 17.06 -7.23
C VAL A 59 8.96 17.68 -5.95
N PHE A 60 8.47 16.84 -5.04
CA PHE A 60 7.99 17.23 -3.71
C PHE A 60 8.77 16.51 -2.62
N ARG A 61 9.48 17.25 -1.77
CA ARG A 61 10.29 16.68 -0.68
C ARG A 61 9.54 16.75 0.65
N VAL A 62 9.49 15.63 1.36
CA VAL A 62 8.91 15.55 2.71
C VAL A 62 10.02 15.57 3.74
N ASN A 63 10.08 16.63 4.55
CA ASN A 63 11.01 16.72 5.66
C ASN A 63 10.34 16.23 6.94
N ARG A 64 10.92 15.20 7.57
CA ARG A 64 10.44 14.63 8.83
C ARG A 64 11.48 14.81 9.93
N ARG A 65 10.98 14.77 11.16
CA ARG A 65 11.80 14.64 12.35
C ARG A 65 12.20 13.17 12.50
N LEU A 66 13.45 12.92 12.91
CA LEU A 66 13.90 11.59 13.33
C LEU A 66 13.15 11.19 14.62
N SER A 67 12.39 10.10 14.61
CA SER A 67 11.78 9.54 15.82
C SER A 67 11.88 8.02 15.81
N PHE A 68 12.85 7.48 16.55
CA PHE A 68 12.96 6.06 16.85
C PHE A 68 13.18 5.89 18.36
N ALA A 69 12.81 4.73 18.89
CA ALA A 69 12.90 4.42 20.30
C ALA A 69 14.12 3.52 20.53
N VAL A 70 15.24 4.10 20.96
CA VAL A 70 16.44 3.32 21.28
C VAL A 70 16.24 2.63 22.63
N GLY A 71 16.59 1.34 22.70
CA GLY A 71 16.74 0.56 23.92
C GLY A 71 15.57 -0.36 24.29
N ASP A 72 14.63 -0.61 23.37
CA ASP A 72 13.49 -1.52 23.61
C ASP A 72 13.74 -2.97 23.16
N GLY A 73 14.92 -3.26 22.58
CA GLY A 73 15.31 -4.57 22.08
C GLY A 73 14.72 -4.93 20.71
N ARG A 74 14.00 -4.00 20.06
CA ARG A 74 13.37 -4.20 18.75
C ARG A 74 13.93 -3.23 17.72
N VAL A 75 14.20 -3.76 16.53
CA VAL A 75 14.77 -2.98 15.45
C VAL A 75 13.66 -2.20 14.74
N SER A 76 13.83 -0.88 14.58
CA SER A 76 12.95 -0.07 13.73
C SER A 76 13.45 0.02 12.27
N PHE A 77 12.48 0.17 11.36
CA PHE A 77 12.72 0.20 9.91
C PHE A 77 12.10 1.45 9.29
N THR A 78 12.62 1.85 8.13
CA THR A 78 12.00 2.85 7.25
C THR A 78 11.58 2.19 5.93
N ASN A 79 10.54 2.72 5.30
CA ASN A 79 10.10 2.28 3.98
C ASN A 79 10.02 3.43 2.98
N THR A 80 10.60 3.21 1.80
CA THR A 80 10.44 4.07 0.62
C THR A 80 9.70 3.27 -0.45
N GLY A 81 8.39 3.48 -0.54
CA GLY A 81 7.54 2.58 -1.32
C GLY A 81 7.58 1.16 -0.76
N ALA A 82 7.77 0.18 -1.63
CA ALA A 82 7.94 -1.23 -1.25
C ALA A 82 9.34 -1.59 -0.72
N ALA A 83 10.34 -0.69 -0.84
CA ALA A 83 11.69 -0.95 -0.36
C ALA A 83 11.80 -0.62 1.13
N VAL A 84 12.21 -1.59 1.93
CA VAL A 84 12.37 -1.50 3.38
C VAL A 84 13.85 -1.54 3.73
N GLN A 85 14.26 -0.65 4.64
CA GLN A 85 15.63 -0.59 5.16
C GLN A 85 15.59 -0.49 6.69
N VAL A 86 16.60 -1.06 7.34
CA VAL A 86 16.80 -0.87 8.78
C VAL A 86 17.39 0.50 9.05
N ILE A 87 16.92 1.18 10.11
CA ILE A 87 17.54 2.42 10.56
C ILE A 87 18.93 2.08 11.12
N PRO A 88 20.02 2.69 10.63
CA PRO A 88 21.38 2.33 11.03
C PRO A 88 21.60 2.27 12.54
N GLN A 89 21.09 3.26 13.28
CA GLN A 89 21.24 3.34 14.74
C GLN A 89 20.50 2.21 15.49
N GLU A 90 19.43 1.67 14.91
CA GLU A 90 18.64 0.59 15.51
C GLU A 90 19.30 -0.78 15.38
N LEU A 91 20.37 -0.90 14.57
CA LEU A 91 21.21 -2.10 14.57
C LEU A 91 21.85 -2.36 15.94
N CYS A 92 22.01 -1.32 16.78
CA CYS A 92 22.49 -1.45 18.14
C CYS A 92 21.53 -2.20 19.09
N GLU A 93 20.29 -2.46 18.67
CA GLU A 93 19.37 -3.34 19.41
C GLU A 93 19.79 -4.81 19.31
N LEU A 94 20.53 -5.17 18.24
CA LEU A 94 21.16 -6.49 18.13
C LEU A 94 22.17 -6.65 19.27
N PRO A 95 22.12 -7.74 20.05
CA PRO A 95 23.05 -7.99 21.15
C PRO A 95 24.53 -7.81 20.76
N ILE A 96 24.85 -8.18 19.52
CA ILE A 96 26.20 -8.19 18.95
C ILE A 96 26.75 -6.80 18.57
N LEU A 97 25.87 -5.81 18.41
CA LEU A 97 26.21 -4.42 18.05
C LEU A 97 25.83 -3.44 19.17
N ARG A 98 25.37 -3.95 20.32
CA ARG A 98 24.89 -3.10 21.41
C ARG A 98 26.00 -2.22 21.98
N GLY A 99 25.76 -0.91 21.95
CA GLY A 99 26.73 0.10 22.40
C GLY A 99 27.88 0.31 21.41
N PHE A 100 27.70 -0.06 20.14
CA PHE A 100 28.60 0.34 19.07
C PHE A 100 28.27 1.77 18.64
N ASP A 101 29.28 2.65 18.67
CA ASP A 101 29.14 4.08 18.47
C ASP A 101 30.00 4.52 17.28
N ASP A 102 29.57 4.11 16.08
CA ASP A 102 30.20 4.47 14.80
C ASP A 102 29.13 4.48 13.70
N ASP A 103 28.49 5.64 13.52
CA ASP A 103 27.35 5.84 12.61
C ASP A 103 27.69 5.49 11.15
N GLU A 104 28.91 5.78 10.68
CA GLU A 104 29.31 5.49 9.29
C GLU A 104 29.33 3.98 9.03
N LEU A 105 29.84 3.20 9.98
CA LEU A 105 29.86 1.75 9.89
C LEU A 105 28.47 1.14 10.07
N LEU A 106 27.62 1.72 10.92
CA LEU A 106 26.22 1.31 11.05
C LEU A 106 25.45 1.54 9.74
N VAL A 107 25.67 2.67 9.06
CA VAL A 107 25.10 2.94 7.73
C VAL A 107 25.59 1.92 6.71
N ALA A 108 26.89 1.61 6.72
CA ALA A 108 27.47 0.61 5.82
C ALA A 108 26.87 -0.79 6.07
N LEU A 109 26.69 -1.19 7.33
CA LEU A 109 26.03 -2.45 7.72
C LEU A 109 24.57 -2.49 7.26
N ALA A 110 23.80 -1.43 7.56
CA ALA A 110 22.40 -1.32 7.18
C ALA A 110 22.21 -1.47 5.66
N SER A 111 23.10 -0.88 4.86
CA SER A 111 23.03 -0.95 3.39
C SER A 111 23.28 -2.35 2.80
N ARG A 112 23.86 -3.29 3.56
CA ARG A 112 24.12 -4.66 3.10
C ARG A 112 23.00 -5.66 3.41
N PHE A 113 21.97 -5.23 4.13
CA PHE A 113 20.76 -6.02 4.30
C PHE A 113 19.97 -6.09 3.00
N ALA A 114 19.61 -7.30 2.57
CA ALA A 114 18.77 -7.56 1.42
C ALA A 114 17.35 -7.89 1.85
N GLN A 115 16.36 -7.17 1.31
CA GLN A 115 14.94 -7.45 1.54
C GLN A 115 14.51 -8.75 0.84
N ARG A 116 13.78 -9.60 1.57
CA ARG A 116 13.13 -10.82 1.08
C ARG A 116 11.67 -10.86 1.53
N GLU A 117 10.78 -11.23 0.62
CA GLU A 117 9.35 -11.40 0.89
C GLU A 117 9.01 -12.89 0.99
N PHE A 118 8.25 -13.27 2.02
CA PHE A 118 7.79 -14.62 2.28
C PHE A 118 6.27 -14.65 2.36
N LYS A 119 5.64 -15.71 1.84
CA LYS A 119 4.20 -15.96 1.98
C LYS A 119 3.94 -16.73 3.27
N ALA A 120 2.69 -16.68 3.74
CA ALA A 120 2.26 -17.53 4.85
C ALA A 120 2.51 -19.01 4.52
N GLY A 121 3.17 -19.72 5.42
CA GLY A 121 3.59 -21.11 5.29
C GLY A 121 5.02 -21.29 4.77
N ASP A 122 5.65 -20.27 4.19
CA ASP A 122 7.02 -20.38 3.67
C ASP A 122 8.03 -20.57 4.82
N VAL A 123 9.01 -21.44 4.60
CA VAL A 123 10.13 -21.67 5.53
C VAL A 123 11.24 -20.68 5.21
N ILE A 124 11.63 -19.88 6.21
CA ILE A 124 12.69 -18.87 6.09
C ILE A 124 14.06 -19.53 6.28
N VAL A 125 14.19 -20.33 7.34
CA VAL A 125 15.35 -21.19 7.61
C VAL A 125 14.88 -22.54 8.14
N GLU A 126 15.65 -23.58 7.88
CA GLU A 126 15.33 -24.96 8.26
C GLU A 126 16.35 -25.50 9.26
N ALA A 127 15.87 -26.19 10.29
CA ALA A 127 16.73 -26.83 11.28
C ALA A 127 17.73 -27.80 10.62
N GLY A 128 18.99 -27.76 11.05
CA GLY A 128 20.07 -28.58 10.51
C GLY A 128 20.78 -27.99 9.28
N GLN A 129 20.23 -26.93 8.66
CA GLN A 129 20.95 -26.20 7.61
C GLN A 129 22.01 -25.27 8.21
N PRO A 130 23.10 -24.94 7.49
CA PRO A 130 24.10 -23.99 7.98
C PRO A 130 23.50 -22.61 8.31
N SER A 131 23.89 -22.03 9.44
CA SER A 131 23.53 -20.65 9.80
C SER A 131 24.42 -19.66 9.07
N ASP A 132 23.96 -19.16 7.93
CA ASP A 132 24.74 -18.34 7.01
C ASP A 132 24.27 -16.88 6.89
N ALA A 133 23.30 -16.43 7.71
CA ALA A 133 22.79 -15.07 7.65
C ALA A 133 22.11 -14.60 8.95
N ILE A 134 22.07 -13.27 9.14
CA ILE A 134 21.28 -12.58 10.16
C ILE A 134 19.95 -12.15 9.53
N PHE A 135 18.84 -12.33 10.25
CA PHE A 135 17.51 -11.99 9.79
C PHE A 135 16.85 -10.97 10.72
N LEU A 136 16.29 -9.90 10.16
CA LEU A 136 15.47 -8.91 10.84
C LEU A 136 14.04 -9.00 10.30
N ILE A 137 13.04 -9.11 11.17
CA ILE A 137 11.64 -9.17 10.78
C ILE A 137 11.12 -7.75 10.72
N ALA A 138 10.99 -7.22 9.51
CA ALA A 138 10.49 -5.87 9.31
C ALA A 138 8.97 -5.79 9.45
N HIS A 139 8.27 -6.80 8.94
CA HIS A 139 6.81 -6.90 9.03
C HIS A 139 6.38 -8.36 8.96
N GLY A 140 5.40 -8.75 9.76
CA GLY A 140 4.78 -10.08 9.77
C GLY A 140 5.14 -10.92 10.98
N LYS A 141 4.60 -12.15 11.02
CA LYS A 141 4.77 -13.10 12.13
C LYS A 141 5.48 -14.36 11.69
N VAL A 142 6.47 -14.78 12.47
CA VAL A 142 7.30 -15.96 12.21
C VAL A 142 7.30 -16.88 13.44
N GLU A 143 6.98 -18.15 13.25
CA GLU A 143 7.11 -19.18 14.29
C GLU A 143 8.49 -19.83 14.23
N ARG A 144 9.12 -20.01 15.38
CA ARG A 144 10.29 -20.87 15.55
C ARG A 144 9.83 -22.24 16.02
N ILE A 145 10.10 -23.27 15.23
CA ILE A 145 9.68 -24.64 15.47
C ILE A 145 10.92 -25.48 15.76
N GLY A 146 10.90 -26.24 16.85
CA GLY A 146 12.01 -27.12 17.21
C GLY A 146 11.56 -28.27 18.09
N LYS A 147 12.51 -29.07 18.57
CA LYS A 147 12.21 -30.21 19.45
C LYS A 147 11.87 -29.70 20.85
N GLY A 148 10.66 -30.01 21.31
CA GLY A 148 10.21 -29.75 22.68
C GLY A 148 10.88 -30.67 23.69
N LYS A 149 10.62 -30.43 24.99
CA LYS A 149 11.20 -31.19 26.11
C LYS A 149 10.95 -32.71 26.05
N PHE A 150 9.95 -33.15 25.27
CA PHE A 150 9.55 -34.55 25.12
C PHE A 150 9.92 -35.13 23.74
N GLY A 151 10.65 -34.40 22.89
CA GLY A 151 11.12 -34.86 21.58
C GLY A 151 10.19 -34.53 20.40
N ASP A 152 8.94 -34.12 20.67
CA ASP A 152 7.98 -33.72 19.63
C ASP A 152 8.32 -32.33 19.04
N GLN A 153 7.95 -32.08 17.78
CA GLN A 153 8.04 -30.75 17.20
C GLN A 153 6.99 -29.82 17.83
N THR A 154 7.45 -28.72 18.43
CA THR A 154 6.59 -27.69 19.02
C THR A 154 7.04 -26.30 18.57
N VAL A 155 6.11 -25.35 18.61
CA VAL A 155 6.46 -23.93 18.52
C VAL A 155 7.23 -23.57 19.79
N LEU A 156 8.49 -23.16 19.61
CA LEU A 156 9.38 -22.71 20.67
C LEU A 156 9.13 -21.23 21.00
N ASP A 157 8.88 -20.43 19.96
CA ASP A 157 8.75 -18.99 20.07
C ASP A 157 8.00 -18.40 18.85
N VAL A 158 7.45 -17.19 19.00
CA VAL A 158 6.80 -16.44 17.92
C VAL A 158 7.43 -15.06 17.85
N LEU A 159 8.07 -14.79 16.71
CA LEU A 159 8.69 -13.51 16.41
C LEU A 159 7.73 -12.64 15.59
N ALA A 160 7.75 -11.34 15.84
CA ALA A 160 6.94 -10.32 15.17
C ALA A 160 7.80 -9.13 14.72
N ASP A 161 7.16 -8.06 14.29
CA ASP A 161 7.79 -6.84 13.81
C ASP A 161 8.84 -6.30 14.80
N GLY A 162 10.05 -6.06 14.30
CA GLY A 162 11.20 -5.59 15.08
C GLY A 162 12.05 -6.69 15.70
N ASP A 163 11.56 -7.93 15.74
CA ASP A 163 12.34 -9.05 16.24
C ASP A 163 13.40 -9.49 15.21
N HIS A 164 14.43 -10.20 15.69
CA HIS A 164 15.56 -10.64 14.89
C HIS A 164 16.04 -12.03 15.33
N PHE A 165 16.77 -12.72 14.45
CA PHE A 165 17.44 -13.97 14.78
C PHE A 165 18.68 -14.21 13.91
N GLY A 166 19.56 -15.11 14.36
CA GLY A 166 20.78 -15.48 13.64
C GLY A 166 22.02 -14.64 13.99
N ASP A 167 21.84 -13.58 14.79
CA ASP A 167 22.91 -12.70 15.25
C ASP A 167 24.01 -13.45 16.02
N LYS A 168 23.63 -14.44 16.86
CA LYS A 168 24.59 -15.25 17.63
C LYS A 168 25.28 -16.33 16.79
N THR A 169 24.52 -17.07 16.01
CA THR A 169 24.99 -18.24 15.25
C THR A 169 25.93 -17.86 14.09
N VAL A 170 25.77 -16.66 13.51
CA VAL A 170 26.68 -16.14 12.47
C VAL A 170 28.08 -15.84 13.02
N ILE A 171 28.21 -15.58 14.33
CA ILE A 171 29.48 -15.19 14.98
C ILE A 171 30.28 -16.40 15.47
N GLU A 172 29.58 -17.47 15.87
CA GLU A 172 30.20 -18.69 16.42
C GLU A 172 30.81 -19.58 15.34
N SER A 173 30.57 -19.26 14.05
CA SER A 173 31.22 -19.85 12.87
C SER A 173 31.25 -21.38 12.89
N GLN A 174 30.23 -21.99 12.25
CA GLN A 174 30.02 -23.43 11.94
C GLN A 174 28.79 -24.08 12.59
N ASP A 175 27.82 -23.31 13.09
CA ASP A 175 26.58 -23.90 13.60
C ASP A 175 25.49 -24.06 12.53
N SER A 176 24.74 -25.14 12.65
CA SER A 176 23.48 -25.33 11.94
C SER A 176 22.33 -24.67 12.70
N TRP A 177 21.25 -24.30 12.02
CA TRP A 177 20.04 -23.84 12.68
C TRP A 177 19.47 -24.92 13.62
N ASP A 178 19.25 -24.58 14.89
CA ASP A 178 18.64 -25.50 15.85
C ASP A 178 17.11 -25.59 15.74
N PHE A 179 16.52 -24.73 14.92
CA PHE A 179 15.08 -24.57 14.75
C PHE A 179 14.75 -24.23 13.30
N THR A 180 13.51 -24.51 12.92
CA THR A 180 12.92 -24.08 11.64
C THR A 180 12.14 -22.80 11.88
N ALA A 181 12.40 -21.75 11.12
CA ALA A 181 11.61 -20.52 11.14
C ALA A 181 10.59 -20.54 9.99
N ARG A 182 9.30 -20.43 10.30
CA ARG A 182 8.22 -20.48 9.31
C ARG A 182 7.34 -19.23 9.41
N ALA A 183 7.06 -18.61 8.28
CA ALA A 183 6.16 -17.47 8.19
C ALA A 183 4.71 -17.90 8.48
N VAL A 184 4.05 -17.24 9.45
CA VAL A 184 2.62 -17.45 9.77
C VAL A 184 1.75 -16.52 8.93
N THR A 185 2.19 -15.28 8.75
CA THR A 185 1.60 -14.30 7.84
C THR A 185 2.55 -14.03 6.67
N PRO A 186 2.14 -13.32 5.61
CA PRO A 186 3.12 -12.72 4.70
C PRO A 186 4.14 -11.90 5.51
N CYS A 187 5.43 -12.09 5.25
CA CYS A 187 6.51 -11.45 5.99
C CYS A 187 7.47 -10.71 5.06
N THR A 188 7.92 -9.53 5.49
CA THR A 188 9.05 -8.81 4.92
C THR A 188 10.23 -8.95 5.86
N VAL A 189 11.31 -9.57 5.39
CA VAL A 189 12.48 -9.90 6.20
C VAL A 189 13.71 -9.29 5.56
N LEU A 190 14.53 -8.61 6.34
CA LEU A 190 15.84 -8.15 5.91
C LEU A 190 16.90 -9.19 6.27
N THR A 191 17.70 -9.62 5.28
CA THR A 191 18.72 -10.65 5.44
C THR A 191 20.10 -10.07 5.22
N LEU A 192 21.01 -10.25 6.18
CA LEU A 192 22.44 -9.95 6.01
C LEU A 192 23.23 -11.27 5.91
N PRO A 193 23.73 -11.63 4.72
CA PRO A 193 24.57 -12.81 4.55
C PRO A 193 25.84 -12.71 5.40
N GLN A 194 26.27 -13.81 6.00
CA GLN A 194 27.48 -13.92 6.81
C GLN A 194 28.71 -13.39 6.05
N ARG A 195 28.83 -13.70 4.75
CA ARG A 195 29.91 -13.18 3.91
C ARG A 195 29.93 -11.65 3.88
N ALA A 196 28.77 -11.02 3.67
CA ALA A 196 28.66 -9.57 3.62
C ALA A 196 28.99 -8.91 4.97
N PHE A 197 28.67 -9.58 6.08
CA PHE A 197 29.06 -9.16 7.43
C PHE A 197 30.56 -9.33 7.68
N SER A 198 31.13 -10.50 7.34
CA SER A 198 32.57 -10.80 7.41
C SER A 198 33.39 -9.80 6.61
N ASP A 199 32.95 -9.42 5.42
CA ASP A 199 33.63 -8.43 4.59
C ASP A 199 33.73 -7.05 5.29
N ILE A 200 32.69 -6.60 6.02
CA ILE A 200 32.75 -5.34 6.80
C ILE A 200 33.69 -5.51 8.01
N LEU A 201 33.58 -6.65 8.69
CA LEU A 201 34.43 -7.04 9.81
C LEU A 201 35.92 -7.04 9.45
N GLU A 202 36.27 -7.49 8.24
CA GLU A 202 37.64 -7.46 7.71
C GLU A 202 38.10 -6.05 7.37
N GLN A 203 37.18 -5.18 6.93
CA GLN A 203 37.48 -3.79 6.56
C GLN A 203 37.55 -2.83 7.76
N SER A 204 37.05 -3.23 8.94
CA SER A 204 37.01 -2.36 10.13
C SER A 204 37.56 -3.01 11.40
N ASP A 205 38.70 -2.50 11.87
CA ASP A 205 39.30 -2.91 13.13
C ASP A 205 38.43 -2.56 14.35
N ARG A 206 37.64 -1.47 14.27
CA ARG A 206 36.73 -1.04 15.34
C ARG A 206 35.60 -2.05 15.55
N LEU A 207 34.95 -2.45 14.47
CA LEU A 207 33.86 -3.42 14.51
C LEU A 207 34.36 -4.79 14.98
N ARG A 208 35.53 -5.22 14.47
CA ARG A 208 36.18 -6.46 14.90
C ARG A 208 36.47 -6.46 16.40
N GLY A 209 37.10 -5.40 16.91
CA GLY A 209 37.39 -5.27 18.34
C GLY A 209 36.13 -5.22 19.22
N HIS A 210 35.03 -4.66 18.72
CA HIS A 210 33.74 -4.69 19.42
C HIS A 210 33.19 -6.12 19.53
N ILE A 211 33.17 -6.85 18.42
CA ILE A 211 32.64 -8.22 18.36
C ILE A 211 33.49 -9.19 19.19
N GLU A 212 34.82 -9.09 19.16
CA GLU A 212 35.68 -9.93 20.01
C GLU A 212 35.41 -9.72 21.50
N ARG A 213 35.25 -8.46 21.95
CA ARG A 213 34.85 -8.17 23.35
C ARG A 213 33.47 -8.76 23.69
N PHE A 214 32.55 -8.78 22.74
CA PHE A 214 31.26 -9.43 22.92
C PHE A 214 31.41 -10.95 23.06
N LYS A 215 32.20 -11.60 22.21
CA LYS A 215 32.50 -13.05 22.30
C LYS A 215 33.15 -13.40 23.64
N GLU A 216 34.13 -12.61 24.10
CA GLU A 216 34.79 -12.79 25.39
C GLU A 216 33.85 -12.64 26.59
N ARG A 217 32.83 -11.77 26.49
CA ARG A 217 31.78 -11.63 27.50
C ARG A 217 30.78 -12.79 27.45
N ALA A 218 30.46 -13.26 26.25
CA ALA A 218 29.52 -14.36 26.03
C ALA A 218 30.10 -15.73 26.45
N SER A 219 31.42 -15.92 26.35
CA SER A 219 32.11 -17.18 26.67
C SER A 219 32.40 -17.40 28.17
N LYS A 220 32.13 -16.41 29.03
CA LYS A 220 32.26 -16.58 30.49
C LYS A 220 31.13 -17.47 31.02
N PRO A 221 31.43 -18.48 31.87
CA PRO A 221 30.41 -19.34 32.46
C PRO A 221 29.39 -18.50 33.24
N LYS A 222 28.10 -18.64 32.90
CA LYS A 222 27.00 -18.11 33.69
C LYS A 222 26.60 -19.14 34.74
N ASP A 223 26.39 -18.73 35.98
CA ASP A 223 25.85 -19.59 37.05
C ASP A 223 24.39 -19.96 36.76
N LYS A 224 23.83 -20.94 37.49
CA LYS A 224 22.48 -21.51 37.31
C LYS A 224 21.33 -20.51 37.36
N ASP A 225 21.56 -19.27 37.80
CA ASP A 225 20.59 -18.18 37.83
C ASP A 225 20.93 -16.99 36.88
N GLY A 226 21.99 -17.09 36.05
CA GLY A 226 22.19 -16.19 34.91
C GLY A 226 22.49 -14.71 35.20
N GLU A 227 22.76 -14.31 36.45
CA GLU A 227 23.03 -12.90 36.77
C GLU A 227 24.46 -12.47 36.45
N ALA A 228 24.60 -11.39 35.68
CA ALA A 228 25.80 -10.57 35.66
C ALA A 228 25.61 -9.44 36.69
N CYS A 229 26.55 -9.31 37.62
CA CYS A 229 26.54 -8.29 38.67
C CYS A 229 26.48 -6.88 38.05
N ILE A 230 25.39 -6.16 38.28
CA ILE A 230 25.29 -4.73 37.99
C ILE A 230 25.69 -3.99 39.27
N GLU A 231 26.81 -3.27 39.22
CA GLU A 231 27.09 -2.21 40.18
C GLU A 231 26.03 -1.11 40.01
N LEU A 232 25.04 -1.13 40.90
CA LEU A 232 24.10 -0.04 41.11
C LEU A 232 24.82 1.08 41.88
N SER A 233 25.36 2.06 41.15
CA SER A 233 25.69 3.36 41.74
C SER A 233 24.44 4.24 41.75
N ALA A 234 23.69 4.17 42.85
CA ALA A 234 22.64 5.15 43.15
C ALA A 234 23.27 6.34 43.89
N GLY A 235 23.84 7.28 43.15
CA GLY A 235 24.33 8.55 43.67
C GLY A 235 23.44 9.71 43.23
N HIS A 236 22.47 10.12 44.05
CA HIS A 236 21.83 11.43 43.90
C HIS A 236 22.74 12.52 44.49
N LYS A 237 23.46 13.26 43.64
CA LYS A 237 23.93 14.63 43.93
C LYS A 237 24.40 15.32 42.62
N GLY A 238 23.65 16.33 42.19
CA GLY A 238 24.00 17.22 41.09
C GLY A 238 22.76 17.95 40.58
N GLU A 239 22.85 19.26 40.34
CA GLU A 239 21.87 19.99 39.54
C GLU A 239 21.94 19.42 38.11
N PRO A 240 20.90 18.75 37.60
CA PRO A 240 20.97 18.18 36.26
C PRO A 240 21.05 19.32 35.25
N ASP A 241 22.05 19.28 34.37
CA ASP A 241 22.02 20.05 33.14
C ASP A 241 20.71 19.70 32.42
N LEU A 242 19.86 20.72 32.22
CA LEU A 242 18.67 20.55 31.40
C LEU A 242 19.15 20.12 30.00
N PRO A 243 18.71 18.97 29.47
CA PRO A 243 19.14 18.54 28.15
C PRO A 243 18.72 19.59 27.12
N GLY A 244 19.71 20.24 26.50
CA GLY A 244 19.49 21.09 25.34
C GLY A 244 18.83 20.27 24.27
N THR A 245 17.53 20.48 24.06
CA THR A 245 16.76 19.73 23.07
C THR A 245 16.86 20.45 21.74
N PHE A 246 17.75 19.98 20.87
CA PHE A 246 17.68 20.32 19.45
C PHE A 246 16.81 19.28 18.72
N VAL A 247 16.13 19.72 17.66
CA VAL A 247 15.29 18.84 16.84
C VAL A 247 16.12 18.42 15.63
N ASP A 248 16.55 17.16 15.63
CA ASP A 248 17.22 16.59 14.47
C ASP A 248 16.23 16.29 13.33
N TYR A 249 16.67 16.64 12.13
CA TYR A 249 15.97 16.33 10.89
C TYR A 249 16.55 15.07 10.26
N GLU A 250 15.70 14.34 9.54
CA GLU A 250 16.14 13.24 8.71
C GLU A 250 17.16 13.72 7.65
N LEU A 251 18.34 13.12 7.63
CA LEU A 251 19.46 13.53 6.77
C LEU A 251 19.27 13.11 5.30
N ALA A 252 18.44 12.10 5.05
CA ALA A 252 18.08 11.61 3.72
C ALA A 252 16.54 11.63 3.51
N PRO A 253 15.92 12.81 3.45
CA PRO A 253 14.48 12.94 3.35
C PRO A 253 13.96 12.47 2.01
N ARG A 254 12.76 11.93 2.03
CA ARG A 254 12.14 11.35 0.83
C ARG A 254 11.67 12.42 -0.15
N GLU A 255 11.99 12.20 -1.42
CA GLU A 255 11.52 13.00 -2.55
C GLU A 255 10.49 12.20 -3.36
N TYR A 256 9.38 12.85 -3.71
CA TYR A 256 8.30 12.31 -4.51
C TYR A 256 8.31 13.01 -5.87
N GLU A 257 8.67 12.28 -6.91
CA GLU A 257 8.53 12.76 -8.28
C GLU A 257 7.08 12.61 -8.77
N LEU A 258 6.64 13.51 -9.66
CA LEU A 258 5.37 13.35 -10.33
C LEU A 258 5.43 12.20 -11.34
N SER A 259 4.60 11.19 -11.13
CA SER A 259 4.35 10.15 -12.11
C SER A 259 3.49 10.67 -13.26
N VAL A 260 3.59 10.02 -14.42
CA VAL A 260 2.81 10.38 -15.61
C VAL A 260 2.03 9.18 -16.14
N ALA A 261 0.73 9.37 -16.39
CA ALA A 261 -0.05 8.48 -17.23
C ALA A 261 -0.33 9.18 -18.55
N GLN A 262 -0.08 8.49 -19.67
CA GLN A 262 -0.28 9.06 -21.01
C GLN A 262 -1.02 8.09 -21.92
N THR A 263 -1.79 8.64 -22.85
CA THR A 263 -2.44 7.87 -23.91
C THR A 263 -2.55 8.72 -25.18
N VAL A 264 -2.58 8.06 -26.34
CA VAL A 264 -2.73 8.71 -27.63
C VAL A 264 -4.13 8.44 -28.15
N LEU A 265 -4.96 9.48 -28.21
CA LEU A 265 -6.27 9.44 -28.85
C LEU A 265 -6.11 9.61 -30.36
N ARG A 266 -6.70 8.70 -31.13
CA ARG A 266 -6.65 8.71 -32.60
C ARG A 266 -8.05 8.78 -33.17
N ILE A 267 -8.30 9.78 -34.01
CA ILE A 267 -9.60 10.01 -34.65
C ILE A 267 -9.39 10.24 -36.15
N HIS A 268 -10.17 9.58 -36.99
CA HIS A 268 -10.13 9.85 -38.43
C HIS A 268 -10.73 11.22 -38.72
N SER A 269 -10.07 12.07 -39.50
CA SER A 269 -10.51 13.44 -39.82
C SER A 269 -11.95 13.49 -40.35
N ARG A 270 -12.28 12.66 -41.34
CA ARG A 270 -13.65 12.49 -41.87
C ARG A 270 -14.72 12.29 -40.77
N VAL A 271 -14.38 11.59 -39.69
CA VAL A 271 -15.31 11.36 -38.58
C VAL A 271 -15.48 12.63 -37.75
N ALA A 272 -14.37 13.31 -37.46
CA ALA A 272 -14.37 14.60 -36.79
C ALA A 272 -14.97 15.73 -37.63
N ASP A 273 -15.07 15.60 -38.95
CA ASP A 273 -15.64 16.64 -39.83
C ASP A 273 -17.13 16.42 -40.12
N LEU A 274 -17.53 15.16 -40.41
CA LEU A 274 -18.86 14.86 -40.95
C LEU A 274 -19.87 14.38 -39.89
N PHE A 275 -19.42 13.84 -38.75
CA PHE A 275 -20.29 13.14 -37.80
C PHE A 275 -20.44 13.86 -36.44
N ASN A 276 -20.45 15.19 -36.43
CA ASN A 276 -20.53 16.00 -35.20
C ASN A 276 -21.93 16.36 -34.70
N ASN A 277 -22.99 16.00 -35.42
CA ASN A 277 -24.35 16.33 -35.02
C ASN A 277 -25.15 15.07 -34.65
N PRO A 278 -25.79 15.02 -33.46
CA PRO A 278 -25.89 16.11 -32.46
C PRO A 278 -24.70 16.25 -31.50
N MET A 279 -23.69 15.37 -31.58
CA MET A 279 -22.56 15.31 -30.63
C MET A 279 -21.22 15.34 -31.37
N ASN A 280 -20.31 16.18 -30.90
CA ASN A 280 -18.95 16.29 -31.40
C ASN A 280 -18.16 15.01 -31.07
N GLN A 281 -17.71 14.29 -32.10
CA GLN A 281 -17.01 13.00 -31.91
C GLN A 281 -15.69 13.18 -31.19
N THR A 282 -14.96 14.26 -31.47
CA THR A 282 -13.66 14.53 -30.86
C THR A 282 -13.81 14.83 -29.37
N GLU A 283 -14.78 15.65 -28.99
CA GLU A 283 -15.05 15.97 -27.58
C GLU A 283 -15.48 14.74 -26.79
N GLU A 284 -16.38 13.91 -27.33
CA GLU A 284 -16.83 12.70 -26.62
C GLU A 284 -15.73 11.65 -26.48
N GLN A 285 -14.92 11.45 -27.53
CA GLN A 285 -13.78 10.54 -27.48
C GLN A 285 -12.71 11.04 -26.51
N LEU A 286 -12.45 12.35 -26.49
CA LEU A 286 -11.53 12.96 -25.54
C LEU A 286 -12.05 12.82 -24.11
N ARG A 287 -13.33 13.09 -23.87
CA ARG A 287 -13.97 12.91 -22.56
C ARG A 287 -13.81 11.49 -22.06
N LEU A 288 -14.15 10.48 -22.85
CA LEU A 288 -13.99 9.06 -22.46
C LEU A 288 -12.52 8.69 -22.20
N THR A 289 -11.60 9.22 -22.99
CA THR A 289 -10.17 8.99 -22.82
C THR A 289 -9.66 9.58 -21.50
N ILE A 290 -10.09 10.80 -21.18
CA ILE A 290 -9.79 11.46 -19.90
C ILE A 290 -10.37 10.66 -18.74
N GLU A 291 -11.62 10.20 -18.83
CA GLU A 291 -12.25 9.36 -17.82
C GLU A 291 -11.43 8.08 -17.55
N ALA A 292 -11.01 7.37 -18.61
CA ALA A 292 -10.16 6.19 -18.49
C ALA A 292 -8.79 6.51 -17.87
N LEU A 293 -8.20 7.66 -18.23
CA LEU A 293 -6.93 8.11 -17.67
C LEU A 293 -7.06 8.42 -16.17
N ARG A 294 -8.17 9.01 -15.72
CA ARG A 294 -8.45 9.24 -14.30
C ARG A 294 -8.69 7.94 -13.52
N GLU A 295 -9.35 6.96 -14.13
CA GLU A 295 -9.46 5.61 -13.52
C GLU A 295 -8.09 4.94 -13.35
N ARG A 296 -7.19 5.11 -14.32
CA ARG A 296 -5.80 4.63 -14.23
C ARG A 296 -5.01 5.39 -13.16
N GLN A 297 -5.17 6.71 -13.08
CA GLN A 297 -4.57 7.54 -12.04
C GLN A 297 -4.96 7.06 -10.64
N GLU A 298 -6.25 6.84 -10.36
CA GLU A 298 -6.70 6.35 -9.06
C GLU A 298 -6.11 4.95 -8.75
N HIS A 299 -6.02 4.08 -9.76
CA HIS A 299 -5.41 2.77 -9.60
C HIS A 299 -3.92 2.87 -9.21
N GLU A 300 -3.15 3.72 -9.87
CA GLU A 300 -1.73 3.91 -9.57
C GLU A 300 -1.52 4.55 -8.19
N MET A 301 -2.33 5.55 -7.81
CA MET A 301 -2.26 6.15 -6.47
C MET A 301 -2.56 5.15 -5.34
N ILE A 302 -3.25 4.04 -5.62
CA ILE A 302 -3.50 2.96 -4.64
C ILE A 302 -2.43 1.88 -4.71
N ASN A 303 -2.07 1.40 -5.91
CA ASN A 303 -1.36 0.13 -6.10
C ASN A 303 0.09 0.26 -6.56
N ASN A 304 0.53 1.44 -7.00
CA ASN A 304 1.89 1.59 -7.50
C ASN A 304 2.91 1.31 -6.37
N ARG A 305 3.96 0.54 -6.65
CA ARG A 305 4.94 0.13 -5.62
C ARG A 305 5.79 1.28 -5.08
N GLU A 306 5.98 2.32 -5.86
CA GLU A 306 6.79 3.49 -5.48
C GLU A 306 5.94 4.54 -4.76
N ILE A 307 4.81 4.94 -5.36
CA ILE A 307 3.99 6.05 -4.84
C ILE A 307 2.65 5.60 -4.22
N GLY A 308 2.19 4.37 -4.46
CA GLY A 308 0.85 3.93 -4.10
C GLY A 308 0.63 3.78 -2.58
N LEU A 309 -0.55 4.16 -2.10
CA LEU A 309 -0.90 4.16 -0.68
C LEU A 309 -0.75 2.77 -0.02
N LEU A 310 -1.09 1.69 -0.73
CA LEU A 310 -0.97 0.33 -0.19
C LEU A 310 0.47 -0.08 0.11
N HIS A 311 1.46 0.54 -0.54
CA HIS A 311 2.88 0.23 -0.35
C HIS A 311 3.58 1.25 0.56
N ASN A 312 3.01 2.45 0.69
CA ASN A 312 3.63 3.57 1.39
C ASN A 312 3.18 3.77 2.84
N ALA A 313 2.23 2.99 3.35
CA ALA A 313 1.96 2.96 4.78
C ALA A 313 3.16 2.38 5.54
N ASP A 314 3.49 3.04 6.65
CA ASP A 314 4.51 2.61 7.60
C ASP A 314 4.18 1.22 8.15
N LEU A 315 5.19 0.39 8.42
CA LEU A 315 4.98 -0.98 8.88
C LEU A 315 4.25 -1.03 10.21
N LYS A 316 4.52 -0.09 11.13
CA LYS A 316 3.82 0.01 12.42
C LYS A 316 2.35 0.42 12.29
N GLN A 317 1.94 0.87 11.11
CA GLN A 317 0.57 1.29 10.79
C GLN A 317 -0.19 0.22 9.99
N ARG A 318 0.41 -0.96 9.81
CA ARG A 318 -0.21 -2.13 9.20
C ARG A 318 -0.62 -3.11 10.28
N ILE A 319 -1.91 -3.43 10.32
CA ILE A 319 -2.48 -4.42 11.21
C ILE A 319 -3.18 -5.51 10.44
N HIS A 320 -3.37 -6.66 11.06
CA HIS A 320 -4.08 -7.80 10.50
C HIS A 320 -5.40 -8.00 11.24
N THR A 321 -6.40 -8.55 10.55
CA THR A 321 -7.65 -8.94 11.20
C THR A 321 -7.42 -10.02 12.25
N ARG A 322 -8.15 -9.94 13.36
CA ARG A 322 -8.05 -10.92 14.45
C ARG A 322 -8.59 -12.29 14.09
N SER A 323 -9.59 -12.34 13.22
CA SER A 323 -10.37 -13.55 12.92
C SER A 323 -10.53 -13.86 11.43
N GLY A 324 -9.91 -13.07 10.55
CA GLY A 324 -10.10 -13.11 9.10
C GLY A 324 -11.04 -12.01 8.61
N PRO A 325 -12.37 -12.09 8.85
CA PRO A 325 -13.32 -11.05 8.45
C PRO A 325 -13.12 -9.71 9.20
N PRO A 326 -13.51 -8.57 8.62
CA PRO A 326 -13.35 -7.26 9.23
C PRO A 326 -14.43 -7.01 10.30
N THR A 327 -14.03 -7.06 11.56
CA THR A 327 -14.93 -6.85 12.70
C THR A 327 -14.96 -5.38 13.13
N PRO A 328 -16.00 -4.95 13.88
CA PRO A 328 -16.01 -3.67 14.58
C PRO A 328 -14.72 -3.37 15.37
N ASP A 329 -14.17 -4.39 16.04
CA ASP A 329 -12.97 -4.25 16.85
C ASP A 329 -11.73 -3.98 15.98
N ASP A 330 -11.63 -4.61 14.80
CA ASP A 330 -10.52 -4.35 13.87
C ASP A 330 -10.57 -2.92 13.32
N LEU A 331 -11.76 -2.34 13.10
CA LEU A 331 -11.90 -0.94 12.69
C LEU A 331 -11.63 0.04 13.84
N ASP A 332 -12.02 -0.31 15.07
CA ASP A 332 -11.67 0.48 16.26
C ASP A 332 -10.15 0.44 16.50
N GLU A 333 -9.48 -0.69 16.25
CA GLU A 333 -8.00 -0.81 16.28
C GLU A 333 -7.34 0.06 15.19
N LEU A 334 -7.90 0.06 13.98
CA LEU A 334 -7.42 0.94 12.91
C LEU A 334 -7.60 2.42 13.27
N LEU A 335 -8.72 2.80 13.90
CA LEU A 335 -8.94 4.16 14.41
C LEU A 335 -7.97 4.53 15.52
N ALA A 336 -7.57 3.57 16.37
CA ALA A 336 -6.57 3.82 17.42
C ALA A 336 -5.19 4.13 16.83
N LEU A 337 -4.84 3.55 15.67
CA LEU A 337 -3.60 3.86 14.95
C LEU A 337 -3.61 5.29 14.36
N VAL A 338 -4.70 5.66 13.69
CA VAL A 338 -4.89 6.98 13.03
C VAL A 338 -5.83 7.87 13.87
N TRP A 339 -5.64 7.91 15.18
CA TRP A 339 -6.57 8.58 16.12
C TRP A 339 -6.58 10.10 16.00
N LYS A 340 -5.48 10.67 15.50
CA LYS A 340 -5.29 12.12 15.35
C LYS A 340 -6.07 12.62 14.14
N ASP A 341 -7.36 12.91 14.32
CA ASP A 341 -8.25 13.51 13.29
C ASP A 341 -8.39 12.67 12.00
N PRO A 342 -8.87 11.42 12.09
CA PRO A 342 -9.12 10.55 10.94
C PRO A 342 -10.20 11.14 10.02
N SER A 343 -9.93 11.16 8.71
CA SER A 343 -10.82 11.79 7.74
C SER A 343 -11.80 10.81 7.11
N PHE A 344 -11.34 9.66 6.63
CA PHE A 344 -12.20 8.65 6.01
C PHE A 344 -11.52 7.28 5.88
N PHE A 345 -12.33 6.22 5.85
CA PHE A 345 -11.93 4.90 5.41
C PHE A 345 -12.09 4.75 3.89
N LEU A 346 -11.22 3.93 3.29
CA LEU A 346 -11.30 3.52 1.90
C LEU A 346 -11.20 2.00 1.82
N ALA A 347 -12.20 1.35 1.23
CA ALA A 347 -12.26 -0.11 1.17
C ALA A 347 -12.91 -0.60 -0.12
N HIS A 348 -12.58 -1.82 -0.53
CA HIS A 348 -13.26 -2.45 -1.66
C HIS A 348 -14.76 -2.66 -1.32
N PRO A 349 -15.71 -2.45 -2.27
CA PRO A 349 -17.15 -2.57 -1.98
C PRO A 349 -17.57 -3.88 -1.33
N ARG A 350 -16.95 -4.99 -1.74
CA ARG A 350 -17.18 -6.31 -1.13
C ARG A 350 -16.68 -6.39 0.31
N THR A 351 -15.58 -5.70 0.64
CA THR A 351 -15.04 -5.60 2.01
C THR A 351 -15.96 -4.78 2.91
N ILE A 352 -16.54 -3.69 2.38
CA ILE A 352 -17.57 -2.90 3.09
C ILE A 352 -18.80 -3.77 3.40
N ALA A 353 -19.22 -4.59 2.44
CA ALA A 353 -20.31 -5.54 2.66
C ALA A 353 -19.97 -6.60 3.72
N ALA A 354 -18.75 -7.14 3.71
CA ALA A 354 -18.28 -8.09 4.75
C ALA A 354 -18.31 -7.44 6.14
N PHE A 355 -17.83 -6.20 6.26
CA PHE A 355 -17.92 -5.44 7.52
C PHE A 355 -19.38 -5.24 7.97
N GLY A 356 -20.28 -4.90 7.05
CA GLY A 356 -21.72 -4.81 7.35
C GLY A 356 -22.32 -6.13 7.85
N GLN A 357 -21.90 -7.27 7.31
CA GLN A 357 -22.31 -8.60 7.80
C GLN A 357 -21.77 -8.88 9.21
N GLU A 358 -20.52 -8.53 9.49
CA GLU A 358 -19.91 -8.65 10.83
C GLU A 358 -20.61 -7.78 11.87
N CYS A 359 -21.03 -6.57 11.49
CA CYS A 359 -21.82 -5.66 12.31
C CYS A 359 -23.21 -6.25 12.61
N ASN A 360 -23.93 -6.69 11.58
CA ASN A 360 -25.26 -7.29 11.71
C ASN A 360 -25.24 -8.51 12.64
N ARG A 361 -24.22 -9.37 12.53
CA ARG A 361 -24.09 -10.55 13.39
C ARG A 361 -23.91 -10.20 14.87
N ARG A 362 -23.32 -9.04 15.15
CA ARG A 362 -23.11 -8.52 16.51
C ARG A 362 -24.26 -7.62 16.98
N GLY A 363 -25.30 -7.43 16.16
CA GLY A 363 -26.41 -6.52 16.47
C GLY A 363 -26.00 -5.04 16.48
N VAL A 364 -24.90 -4.68 15.81
CA VAL A 364 -24.41 -3.31 15.69
C VAL A 364 -24.76 -2.77 14.31
N TYR A 365 -25.27 -1.54 14.24
CA TYR A 365 -25.65 -0.91 12.98
C TYR A 365 -24.82 0.38 12.78
N PRO A 366 -23.92 0.40 11.78
CA PRO A 366 -23.13 1.59 11.47
C PRO A 366 -24.04 2.78 11.14
N GLN A 367 -23.69 3.96 11.66
CA GLN A 367 -24.42 5.18 11.35
C GLN A 367 -24.07 5.66 9.93
N SER A 368 -24.94 6.45 9.31
CA SER A 368 -24.60 7.14 8.06
C SER A 368 -24.16 8.57 8.36
N THR A 369 -23.16 9.08 7.66
CA THR A 369 -22.81 10.49 7.65
C THR A 369 -23.05 11.10 6.27
N GLU A 370 -23.27 12.41 6.21
CA GLU A 370 -23.50 13.12 4.96
C GLU A 370 -22.19 13.72 4.44
N VAL A 371 -21.77 13.34 3.24
CA VAL A 371 -20.60 13.89 2.57
C VAL A 371 -20.98 14.33 1.17
N ASN A 372 -20.78 15.61 0.86
CA ASN A 372 -21.11 16.21 -0.44
C ASN A 372 -22.56 15.91 -0.89
N GLY A 373 -23.51 15.99 0.05
CA GLY A 373 -24.95 15.72 -0.20
C GLY A 373 -25.33 14.24 -0.31
N ASN A 374 -24.40 13.31 -0.13
CA ASN A 374 -24.65 11.87 -0.17
C ASN A 374 -24.53 11.25 1.22
N LYS A 375 -25.47 10.36 1.58
CA LYS A 375 -25.35 9.56 2.79
C LYS A 375 -24.44 8.37 2.54
N VAL A 376 -23.33 8.31 3.28
CA VAL A 376 -22.36 7.22 3.22
C VAL A 376 -22.29 6.49 4.56
N PRO A 377 -22.06 5.16 4.58
CA PRO A 377 -21.88 4.43 5.81
C PRO A 377 -20.67 4.99 6.56
N ALA A 378 -20.74 5.03 7.89
CA ALA A 378 -19.71 5.57 8.75
C ALA A 378 -19.52 4.69 9.98
N TRP A 379 -18.30 4.64 10.46
CA TRP A 379 -17.93 3.98 11.70
C TRP A 379 -17.34 5.00 12.66
N ARG A 380 -17.93 5.13 13.86
CA ARG A 380 -17.55 6.15 14.86
C ARG A 380 -17.50 7.59 14.30
N GLY A 381 -18.39 7.91 13.36
CA GLY A 381 -18.44 9.23 12.71
C GLY A 381 -17.50 9.39 11.52
N VAL A 382 -16.59 8.43 11.27
CA VAL A 382 -15.68 8.46 10.12
C VAL A 382 -16.32 7.74 8.92
N PRO A 383 -16.52 8.40 7.77
CA PRO A 383 -17.16 7.82 6.60
C PRO A 383 -16.32 6.70 5.96
N ILE A 384 -17.00 5.71 5.38
CA ILE A 384 -16.40 4.58 4.66
C ILE A 384 -16.74 4.69 3.17
N PHE A 385 -15.73 4.93 2.34
CA PHE A 385 -15.91 5.09 0.90
C PHE A 385 -15.51 3.84 0.11
N PRO A 386 -16.31 3.47 -0.91
CA PRO A 386 -15.98 2.36 -1.81
C PRO A 386 -14.87 2.76 -2.79
N CYS A 387 -13.84 1.93 -2.89
CA CYS A 387 -12.80 2.01 -3.91
C CYS A 387 -12.59 0.64 -4.54
N SER A 388 -12.98 0.49 -5.81
CA SER A 388 -12.81 -0.77 -6.54
C SER A 388 -11.36 -1.02 -6.97
N LYS A 389 -10.44 -0.06 -6.75
CA LYS A 389 -9.03 -0.19 -7.13
C LYS A 389 -8.20 -0.89 -6.06
N ILE A 390 -8.73 -1.06 -4.85
CA ILE A 390 -8.10 -1.89 -3.82
C ILE A 390 -8.27 -3.35 -4.25
N PRO A 391 -7.16 -4.12 -4.35
CA PRO A 391 -7.19 -5.45 -4.93
C PRO A 391 -7.92 -6.43 -4.02
N VAL A 392 -8.54 -7.43 -4.64
CA VAL A 392 -9.06 -8.63 -3.97
C VAL A 392 -8.19 -9.78 -4.44
N SER A 393 -7.52 -10.44 -3.51
CA SER A 393 -6.65 -11.58 -3.79
C SER A 393 -7.44 -12.81 -4.24
N ASP A 394 -6.74 -13.78 -4.82
CA ASP A 394 -7.33 -15.09 -5.18
C ASP A 394 -7.83 -15.86 -3.95
N THR A 395 -7.23 -15.61 -2.78
CA THR A 395 -7.67 -16.15 -1.48
C THR A 395 -8.84 -15.38 -0.89
N ARG A 396 -9.48 -14.48 -1.66
CA ARG A 396 -10.63 -13.64 -1.25
C ARG A 396 -10.33 -12.73 -0.07
N THR A 397 -9.09 -12.28 0.06
CA THR A 397 -8.69 -11.25 1.02
C THR A 397 -8.51 -9.90 0.33
N SER A 398 -8.65 -8.81 1.08
CA SER A 398 -8.38 -7.44 0.62
C SER A 398 -7.88 -6.59 1.79
N SER A 399 -7.90 -5.27 1.63
CA SER A 399 -7.44 -4.32 2.63
C SER A 399 -8.46 -3.21 2.88
N ILE A 400 -8.40 -2.62 4.07
CA ILE A 400 -9.11 -1.39 4.42
C ILE A 400 -8.05 -0.34 4.78
N LEU A 401 -8.13 0.84 4.16
CA LEU A 401 -7.26 1.96 4.50
C LEU A 401 -8.04 2.95 5.39
N LEU A 402 -7.37 3.54 6.35
CA LEU A 402 -7.85 4.70 7.10
C LEU A 402 -6.83 5.82 6.93
N MET A 403 -7.30 7.03 6.61
CA MET A 403 -6.40 8.15 6.39
C MET A 403 -6.87 9.44 7.06
N ARG A 404 -5.90 10.19 7.56
CA ARG A 404 -5.99 11.64 7.79
C ARG A 404 -5.59 12.34 6.49
N ALA A 405 -6.41 13.26 6.00
CA ALA A 405 -6.16 13.94 4.73
C ALA A 405 -5.79 15.42 4.91
N GLY A 406 -4.86 15.92 4.09
CA GLY A 406 -4.52 17.35 3.98
C GLY A 406 -3.18 17.77 4.60
N ALA A 407 -2.55 18.76 3.98
CA ALA A 407 -1.21 19.23 4.36
C ALA A 407 -1.17 19.87 5.75
N GLU A 408 -2.17 20.71 6.07
CA GLU A 408 -2.26 21.41 7.36
C GLU A 408 -2.34 20.44 8.54
N LYS A 409 -3.02 19.31 8.32
CA LYS A 409 -3.17 18.23 9.31
C LYS A 409 -2.00 17.26 9.30
N GLN A 410 -0.96 17.48 8.48
CA GLN A 410 0.11 16.52 8.23
C GLN A 410 -0.47 15.14 7.82
N GLY A 411 -1.46 15.16 6.93
CA GLY A 411 -2.15 13.98 6.44
C GLY A 411 -1.53 13.40 5.16
N VAL A 412 -2.34 12.62 4.44
CA VAL A 412 -2.10 12.21 3.06
C VAL A 412 -2.53 13.33 2.12
N VAL A 413 -1.70 13.63 1.12
CA VAL A 413 -1.96 14.66 0.10
C VAL A 413 -1.74 14.11 -1.31
N GLY A 414 -2.59 14.53 -2.23
CA GLY A 414 -2.36 14.35 -3.66
C GLY A 414 -1.42 15.43 -4.18
N LEU A 415 -0.52 15.07 -5.09
CA LEU A 415 0.43 15.99 -5.72
C LEU A 415 0.09 16.18 -7.18
N HIS A 416 0.12 17.41 -7.66
CA HIS A 416 -0.26 17.76 -9.01
C HIS A 416 0.54 18.98 -9.51
N GLN A 417 0.55 19.19 -10.82
CA GLN A 417 1.18 20.35 -11.46
C GLN A 417 0.18 21.07 -12.37
N THR A 418 -0.31 22.22 -11.92
CA THR A 418 -1.07 23.17 -12.73
C THR A 418 -0.15 24.11 -13.52
N GLY A 419 -0.69 24.73 -14.57
CA GLY A 419 0.02 25.66 -15.43
C GLY A 419 0.91 24.98 -16.48
N ILE A 420 0.64 23.71 -16.80
CA ILE A 420 1.38 22.97 -17.83
C ILE A 420 0.95 23.45 -19.24
N PRO A 421 1.83 23.38 -20.26
CA PRO A 421 1.43 23.75 -21.61
C PRO A 421 0.35 22.82 -22.15
N ASP A 422 -0.67 23.41 -22.78
CA ASP A 422 -1.88 22.75 -23.29
C ASP A 422 -2.73 22.08 -22.18
N GLU A 423 -2.75 22.70 -20.99
CA GLU A 423 -3.58 22.25 -19.87
C GLU A 423 -5.08 22.34 -20.21
N TYR A 424 -5.76 21.21 -20.06
CA TYR A 424 -7.21 21.07 -20.27
C TYR A 424 -7.96 21.07 -18.93
N GLN A 425 -7.38 20.43 -17.91
CA GLN A 425 -7.84 20.39 -16.52
C GLN A 425 -6.60 20.41 -15.60
N PRO A 426 -6.73 20.73 -14.30
CA PRO A 426 -5.61 20.68 -13.37
C PRO A 426 -4.78 19.40 -13.52
N SER A 427 -3.51 19.59 -13.88
CA SER A 427 -2.52 18.51 -14.05
C SER A 427 -2.84 17.49 -15.15
N LEU A 428 -3.63 17.91 -16.16
CA LEU A 428 -3.96 17.13 -17.34
C LEU A 428 -3.85 17.99 -18.60
N SER A 429 -2.98 17.57 -19.53
CA SER A 429 -2.77 18.25 -20.81
C SER A 429 -3.27 17.42 -22.00
N VAL A 430 -3.70 18.11 -23.04
CA VAL A 430 -4.15 17.52 -24.31
C VAL A 430 -3.41 18.21 -25.45
N ARG A 431 -2.43 17.53 -26.05
CA ARG A 431 -1.60 18.08 -27.13
C ARG A 431 -1.93 17.49 -28.47
N PHE A 432 -2.14 18.33 -29.47
CA PHE A 432 -2.27 17.88 -30.86
C PHE A 432 -0.89 17.46 -31.41
N MET A 433 -0.79 16.22 -31.90
CA MET A 433 0.46 15.64 -32.42
C MET A 433 0.59 15.74 -33.94
N GLY A 434 -0.46 16.15 -34.64
CA GLY A 434 -0.51 16.18 -36.10
C GLY A 434 -1.51 15.20 -36.71
N ILE A 435 -1.53 15.17 -38.05
CA ILE A 435 -2.35 14.29 -38.87
C ILE A 435 -1.42 13.45 -39.73
N ASN A 436 -1.61 12.13 -39.74
CA ASN A 436 -0.78 11.24 -40.56
C ASN A 436 -1.30 11.11 -42.01
N GLU A 437 -0.54 10.40 -42.86
CA GLU A 437 -0.88 10.13 -44.27
C GLU A 437 -2.23 9.42 -44.48
N LYS A 438 -2.76 8.78 -43.43
CA LYS A 438 -4.08 8.11 -43.43
C LYS A 438 -5.20 9.02 -42.91
N ALA A 439 -4.96 10.33 -42.81
CA ALA A 439 -5.89 11.32 -42.31
C ALA A 439 -6.37 11.04 -40.85
N ILE A 440 -5.50 10.44 -40.02
CA ILE A 440 -5.77 10.21 -38.60
C ILE A 440 -5.17 11.35 -37.79
N ILE A 441 -6.03 12.11 -37.12
CA ILE A 441 -5.69 13.12 -36.12
C ILE A 441 -5.25 12.40 -34.84
N SER A 442 -4.11 12.79 -34.28
CA SER A 442 -3.59 12.24 -33.02
C SER A 442 -3.51 13.32 -31.94
N TYR A 443 -4.03 13.02 -30.75
CA TYR A 443 -3.88 13.84 -29.54
C TYR A 443 -3.13 13.04 -28.46
N LEU A 444 -2.12 13.62 -27.84
CA LEU A 444 -1.46 13.11 -26.65
C LEU A 444 -2.19 13.65 -25.43
N VAL A 445 -2.82 12.77 -24.65
CA VAL A 445 -3.46 13.10 -23.37
C VAL A 445 -2.52 12.65 -22.25
N SER A 446 -2.07 13.57 -21.40
CA SER A 446 -1.15 13.29 -20.29
C SER A 446 -1.73 13.77 -18.98
N ALA A 447 -1.63 12.96 -17.93
CA ALA A 447 -1.97 13.34 -16.56
C ALA A 447 -0.75 13.16 -15.66
N TYR A 448 -0.39 14.21 -14.93
CA TYR A 448 0.72 14.22 -13.97
C TYR A 448 0.15 14.12 -12.56
N TYR A 449 0.67 13.21 -11.74
CA TYR A 449 0.17 13.00 -10.39
C TYR A 449 1.18 12.28 -9.51
N SER A 450 1.07 12.47 -8.21
CA SER A 450 1.67 11.60 -7.20
C SER A 450 0.83 11.66 -5.92
N VAL A 451 1.19 10.89 -4.90
CA VAL A 451 0.57 10.94 -3.58
C VAL A 451 1.64 10.81 -2.52
N ALA A 452 1.53 11.62 -1.46
CA ALA A 452 2.50 11.65 -0.39
C ALA A 452 1.82 11.46 0.97
N VAL A 453 2.38 10.58 1.78
CA VAL A 453 2.04 10.42 3.19
C VAL A 453 3.01 11.32 3.97
N LEU A 454 2.53 12.38 4.61
CA LEU A 454 3.44 13.37 5.22
C LEU A 454 4.10 12.86 6.49
N VAL A 455 3.36 12.13 7.34
CA VAL A 455 3.89 11.47 8.54
C VAL A 455 3.34 10.04 8.66
N PRO A 456 4.06 9.12 9.33
CA PRO A 456 3.66 7.71 9.43
C PRO A 456 2.22 7.50 9.94
N ASP A 457 1.82 8.21 11.00
CA ASP A 457 0.51 8.05 11.66
C ASP A 457 -0.68 8.64 10.88
N ALA A 458 -0.47 9.10 9.64
CA ALA A 458 -1.52 9.64 8.79
C ALA A 458 -2.26 8.56 7.97
N LEU A 459 -1.68 7.36 7.84
CA LEU A 459 -2.22 6.28 7.00
C LEU A 459 -2.08 4.93 7.71
N GLY A 460 -3.21 4.33 8.05
CA GLY A 460 -3.31 2.97 8.59
C GLY A 460 -3.86 2.01 7.55
N ILE A 461 -3.41 0.75 7.58
CA ILE A 461 -3.91 -0.32 6.73
C ILE A 461 -4.29 -1.53 7.58
N LEU A 462 -5.53 -2.00 7.42
CA LEU A 462 -5.94 -3.33 7.86
C LEU A 462 -5.79 -4.30 6.69
N GLU A 463 -4.88 -5.25 6.83
CA GLU A 463 -4.49 -6.24 5.83
C GLU A 463 -5.18 -7.59 6.04
N ASN A 464 -5.19 -8.41 5.00
CA ASN A 464 -5.71 -9.78 5.01
C ASN A 464 -7.19 -9.88 5.42
N VAL A 465 -7.99 -8.89 5.04
CA VAL A 465 -9.41 -8.82 5.34
C VAL A 465 -10.17 -9.84 4.50
N GLU A 466 -10.73 -10.87 5.12
CA GLU A 466 -11.50 -11.92 4.44
C GLU A 466 -12.87 -11.39 3.99
N ILE A 467 -13.18 -11.53 2.70
CA ILE A 467 -14.39 -10.97 2.07
C ILE A 467 -15.53 -12.01 1.98
N GLY A 468 -15.50 -13.01 2.85
CA GLY A 468 -16.58 -13.97 3.06
C GLY A 468 -16.13 -15.43 2.95
N ARG A 469 -16.62 -16.23 3.90
CA ARG A 469 -16.62 -17.69 3.80
C ARG A 469 -17.65 -18.12 2.76
N ALA A 470 -17.30 -19.08 1.91
CA ALA A 470 -18.34 -19.90 1.28
C ALA A 470 -19.03 -20.67 2.42
N GLN A 471 -20.18 -20.18 2.89
CA GLN A 471 -21.05 -21.01 3.71
C GLN A 471 -21.62 -22.09 2.78
N GLY A 472 -21.21 -23.33 3.01
CA GLY A 472 -21.92 -24.52 2.53
C GLY A 472 -23.17 -24.77 3.35
#